data_AF-A0AAD8Y374-F1
#
_entry.id   AF-A0AAD8Y374-F1
#
_cell.length_a   1.000
_cell.length_b   1.000
_cell.length_c   1.000
_cell.angle_alpha   90.00
_cell.angle_beta   90.00
_cell.angle_gamma   90.00
#
_symmetry.space_group_name_H-M   'P 1'
#
loop_
_entity.id
_entity.type
_entity.pdbx_description
1 polymer ?
#
loop_
_entity_poly.entity_id
_entity_poly.type
_entity_poly.pdbx_seq_one_letter_code
_entity_poly.pdbx_strand_id
1 'polypeptide(L)'
;MGFFLIISCTITTTLLLLTSTMPSTAFTQPITSASPKSILTINSAAMIGRVDFAYLRDNCATTNDTKISEVEPNNNSIATIRDLIFELGAITGMICTTFMSVPHDFNRTDDESRPSPNDDPFWTEPSPQKEELSRQLGELFLHLFRISASCHLDLCTCVLKKIELNGQKYPVELCKGKAGKYTDYSEHTGITTTEGQCTINTPTKASSNDMEDTTTVEGITILIRNFADERLWHRHHCPRNIALAMMGEVGELAEIFQWKKDEGELDMKMTEKELDKVGQEVADVTIYLLRLADVCHVQLGDEARKLIEACEED
;
A
#
# COMPACT_ATOMS: atom_id res chain seq x y z
N MET A 1 -23.17 33.78 7.76
CA MET A 1 -23.42 33.00 6.53
C MET A 1 -22.43 31.85 6.55
N GLY A 2 -22.70 30.63 7.02
CA GLY A 2 -23.95 29.92 7.22
C GLY A 2 -24.20 28.96 6.07
N PHE A 3 -23.55 27.79 6.07
CA PHE A 3 -24.06 26.56 5.46
C PHE A 3 -23.51 25.32 6.20
N PHE A 4 -24.39 24.73 7.01
CA PHE A 4 -24.35 23.37 7.51
C PHE A 4 -24.71 22.41 6.36
N LEU A 5 -24.09 21.23 6.29
CA LEU A 5 -24.78 20.06 5.75
C LEU A 5 -24.50 18.85 6.65
N ILE A 6 -25.53 18.49 7.41
CA ILE A 6 -25.70 17.25 8.15
C ILE A 6 -26.35 16.27 7.18
N ILE A 7 -25.76 15.09 6.96
CA ILE A 7 -26.50 13.94 6.44
C ILE A 7 -26.46 12.85 7.53
N SER A 8 -27.62 12.71 8.18
CA SER A 8 -27.98 11.62 9.08
C SER A 8 -28.40 10.42 8.23
N CYS A 9 -27.69 9.29 8.36
CA CYS A 9 -28.12 8.01 7.78
C CYS A 9 -28.75 7.15 8.90
N THR A 10 -30.08 7.12 8.94
CA THR A 10 -30.86 6.17 9.74
C THR A 10 -30.89 4.82 9.04
N ILE A 11 -30.28 3.80 9.65
CA ILE A 11 -30.41 2.41 9.22
C ILE A 11 -31.71 1.85 9.81
N THR A 12 -32.69 1.58 8.96
CA THR A 12 -33.90 0.82 9.32
C THR A 12 -33.68 -0.65 8.95
N THR A 13 -33.64 -1.49 9.97
CA THR A 13 -33.64 -2.95 9.90
C THR A 13 -34.92 -3.48 9.25
N THR A 14 -34.80 -4.25 8.17
CA THR A 14 -35.87 -5.17 7.75
C THR A 14 -35.29 -6.55 7.47
N LEU A 15 -35.70 -7.47 8.35
CA LEU A 15 -35.51 -8.91 8.34
C LEU A 15 -36.27 -9.54 7.16
N LEU A 16 -35.62 -10.39 6.36
CA LEU A 16 -36.31 -11.34 5.48
C LEU A 16 -35.71 -12.74 5.67
N LEU A 17 -36.46 -13.55 6.41
CA LEU A 17 -36.34 -15.00 6.49
C LEU A 17 -36.97 -15.61 5.23
N LEU A 18 -36.20 -16.34 4.44
CA LEU A 18 -36.73 -17.36 3.54
C LEU A 18 -35.85 -18.60 3.60
N THR A 19 -36.39 -19.63 4.26
CA THR A 19 -35.92 -21.01 4.26
C THR A 19 -36.25 -21.68 2.93
N SER A 20 -35.30 -22.39 2.33
CA SER A 20 -35.59 -23.44 1.36
C SER A 20 -34.47 -24.48 1.34
N THR A 21 -34.87 -25.73 1.33
CA THR A 21 -34.12 -26.97 1.56
C THR A 21 -33.73 -27.66 0.25
N MET A 22 -32.44 -28.05 0.10
CA MET A 22 -31.85 -29.30 -0.49
C MET A 22 -32.28 -29.72 -1.94
N PRO A 23 -31.58 -30.64 -2.67
CA PRO A 23 -30.57 -31.62 -2.24
C PRO A 23 -29.31 -31.79 -3.13
N SER A 24 -28.39 -32.59 -2.58
CA SER A 24 -27.20 -33.21 -3.15
C SER A 24 -27.48 -34.18 -4.30
N THR A 25 -26.65 -34.15 -5.35
CA THR A 25 -26.23 -35.35 -6.11
C THR A 25 -24.82 -35.17 -6.67
N ALA A 26 -23.96 -36.13 -6.34
CA ALA A 26 -22.65 -36.36 -6.94
C ALA A 26 -22.78 -36.92 -8.37
N PHE A 27 -21.86 -36.56 -9.27
CA PHE A 27 -21.56 -37.37 -10.45
C PHE A 27 -20.09 -37.25 -10.88
N THR A 28 -19.53 -38.41 -11.17
CA THR A 28 -18.13 -38.75 -11.47
C THR A 28 -17.75 -38.47 -12.93
N GLN A 29 -16.44 -38.28 -13.14
CA GLN A 29 -15.66 -37.96 -14.37
C GLN A 29 -15.85 -38.95 -15.55
N PRO A 30 -15.39 -38.61 -16.79
CA PRO A 30 -13.98 -38.88 -17.15
C PRO A 30 -13.28 -37.84 -18.07
N ILE A 31 -12.04 -37.54 -17.68
CA ILE A 31 -10.79 -37.32 -18.45
C ILE A 31 -10.89 -37.42 -19.99
N THR A 32 -10.47 -36.35 -20.68
CA THR A 32 -9.83 -36.45 -22.01
C THR A 32 -8.62 -35.51 -22.10
N SER A 33 -7.57 -36.04 -22.71
CA SER A 33 -6.20 -35.58 -22.84
C SER A 33 -6.01 -34.24 -23.59
N ALA A 34 -5.16 -33.37 -23.05
CA ALA A 34 -4.41 -32.37 -23.82
C ALA A 34 -2.91 -32.49 -23.49
N SER A 35 -2.08 -32.43 -24.54
CA SER A 35 -0.65 -32.73 -24.58
C SER A 35 0.25 -31.71 -23.86
N PRO A 36 1.44 -32.10 -23.36
CA PRO A 36 2.35 -31.20 -22.65
C PRO A 36 3.20 -30.39 -23.63
N LYS A 37 3.08 -29.06 -23.61
CA LYS A 37 4.10 -28.15 -24.17
C LYS A 37 4.93 -27.58 -23.02
N SER A 38 6.16 -28.09 -22.93
CA SER A 38 7.35 -27.46 -22.36
C SER A 38 7.16 -26.61 -21.09
N ILE A 39 7.08 -27.30 -19.96
CA ILE A 39 7.44 -26.73 -18.66
C ILE A 39 8.93 -26.40 -18.70
N LEU A 40 9.25 -25.11 -18.75
CA LEU A 40 10.60 -24.63 -18.48
C LEU A 40 10.89 -24.96 -17.02
N THR A 41 11.82 -25.88 -16.83
CA THR A 41 12.25 -26.37 -15.53
C THR A 41 13.01 -25.24 -14.82
N ILE A 42 12.33 -24.51 -13.94
CA ILE A 42 12.99 -23.69 -12.93
C ILE A 42 13.01 -24.54 -11.66
N ASN A 43 14.09 -25.30 -11.49
CA ASN A 43 14.42 -25.89 -10.20
C ASN A 43 15.84 -25.48 -9.86
N SER A 44 15.98 -24.64 -8.86
CA SER A 44 17.05 -24.70 -7.85
C SER A 44 16.63 -23.84 -6.66
N ALA A 45 15.85 -24.46 -5.79
CA ALA A 45 15.49 -23.97 -4.47
C ALA A 45 16.75 -23.76 -3.61
N ALA A 46 17.14 -22.49 -3.41
CA ALA A 46 17.95 -21.99 -2.29
C ALA A 46 17.98 -20.45 -2.16
N MET A 47 17.05 -19.73 -2.81
CA MET A 47 16.80 -18.29 -2.65
C MET A 47 15.29 -18.07 -2.69
N ILE A 48 14.61 -18.29 -1.56
CA ILE A 48 13.17 -18.00 -1.49
C ILE A 48 13.00 -16.48 -1.43
N GLY A 49 12.68 -15.90 -2.58
CA GLY A 49 11.55 -15.01 -2.75
C GLY A 49 11.65 -13.63 -2.11
N ARG A 50 12.66 -12.84 -2.49
CA ARG A 50 12.59 -11.38 -2.29
C ARG A 50 12.31 -10.71 -3.62
N VAL A 51 11.35 -9.80 -3.66
CA VAL A 51 10.97 -9.10 -4.89
C VAL A 51 11.62 -7.73 -4.90
N ASP A 52 12.39 -7.46 -5.95
CA ASP A 52 13.02 -6.15 -6.13
C ASP A 52 12.03 -5.09 -6.60
N PHE A 53 12.18 -3.86 -6.08
CA PHE A 53 11.45 -2.70 -6.61
C PHE A 53 11.72 -2.47 -8.10
N ALA A 54 12.93 -2.81 -8.57
CA ALA A 54 13.27 -2.72 -9.99
C ALA A 54 12.45 -3.70 -10.85
N TYR A 55 12.27 -4.94 -10.37
CA TYR A 55 11.42 -5.92 -11.04
C TYR A 55 9.98 -5.42 -11.15
N LEU A 56 9.41 -4.89 -10.06
CA LEU A 56 8.06 -4.34 -10.08
C LEU A 56 7.95 -3.13 -11.01
N ARG A 57 8.90 -2.19 -10.95
CA ARG A 57 8.95 -1.03 -11.85
C ARG A 57 8.92 -1.47 -13.32
N ASP A 58 9.74 -2.46 -13.67
CA ASP A 58 9.94 -2.86 -15.07
C ASP A 58 8.76 -3.68 -15.61
N ASN A 59 7.96 -4.33 -14.76
CA ASN A 59 6.85 -5.21 -15.17
C ASN A 59 5.45 -4.70 -14.77
N CYS A 60 5.32 -3.60 -14.03
CA CYS A 60 4.02 -3.05 -13.63
C CYS A 60 3.27 -2.33 -14.77
N ALA A 61 3.96 -1.94 -15.86
CA ALA A 61 3.34 -1.23 -16.98
C ALA A 61 2.41 -2.11 -17.84
N THR A 62 2.52 -3.43 -17.76
CA THR A 62 1.78 -4.38 -18.61
C THR A 62 0.41 -4.78 -18.02
N THR A 63 0.12 -4.42 -16.79
CA THR A 63 -0.98 -5.01 -16.00
C THR A 63 -2.35 -4.31 -16.14
N ASN A 64 -2.53 -3.41 -17.12
CA ASN A 64 -3.76 -2.59 -17.24
C ASN A 64 -4.59 -2.75 -18.52
N ASP A 65 -4.25 -3.70 -19.40
CA ASP A 65 -5.01 -3.88 -20.64
C ASP A 65 -6.20 -4.87 -20.54
N THR A 66 -6.30 -5.69 -19.49
CA THR A 66 -7.18 -6.88 -19.51
C THR A 66 -8.42 -6.88 -18.60
N LYS A 67 -8.66 -5.90 -17.71
CA LYS A 67 -9.86 -5.89 -16.82
C LYS A 67 -10.87 -4.77 -17.03
N ILE A 68 -10.67 -3.89 -18.01
CA ILE A 68 -11.68 -2.90 -18.43
C ILE A 68 -12.67 -3.51 -19.47
N SER A 69 -12.48 -4.76 -19.87
CA SER A 69 -13.28 -5.41 -20.92
C SER A 69 -14.54 -6.12 -20.43
N GLU A 70 -15.42 -5.44 -19.67
CA GLU A 70 -16.86 -5.78 -19.64
C GLU A 70 -17.79 -4.55 -19.65
N VAL A 71 -17.25 -3.37 -19.99
CA VAL A 71 -18.05 -2.17 -20.29
C VAL A 71 -17.69 -1.69 -21.70
N GLU A 72 -18.67 -1.77 -22.60
CA GLU A 72 -18.78 -1.13 -23.93
C GLU A 72 -17.49 -0.69 -24.66
N PRO A 73 -17.28 -1.11 -25.93
CA PRO A 73 -16.07 -0.79 -26.69
C PRO A 73 -16.10 0.65 -27.20
N ASN A 74 -15.72 1.62 -26.36
CA ASN A 74 -15.42 3.00 -26.78
C ASN A 74 -14.56 3.74 -25.74
N ASN A 75 -13.33 3.26 -25.49
CA ASN A 75 -12.13 4.07 -25.22
C ASN A 75 -10.99 3.14 -24.77
N ASN A 76 -10.05 2.83 -25.65
CA ASN A 76 -8.67 2.50 -25.23
C ASN A 76 -7.99 3.79 -24.76
N SER A 77 -8.54 4.43 -23.72
CA SER A 77 -7.89 5.57 -23.07
C SER A 77 -6.93 4.98 -22.05
N ILE A 78 -5.64 5.24 -22.24
CA ILE A 78 -4.63 4.97 -21.21
C ILE A 78 -5.10 5.65 -19.92
N ALA A 79 -5.08 4.91 -18.80
CA ALA A 79 -5.52 5.43 -17.51
C ALA A 79 -4.72 6.70 -17.17
N THR A 80 -5.41 7.80 -16.90
CA THR A 80 -4.74 9.04 -16.48
C THR A 80 -4.21 8.89 -15.05
N ILE A 81 -3.27 9.75 -14.64
CA ILE A 81 -2.83 9.79 -13.23
C ILE A 81 -4.01 10.01 -12.28
N ARG A 82 -5.02 10.77 -12.71
CA ARG A 82 -6.24 11.00 -11.91
C ARG A 82 -7.08 9.73 -11.78
N ASP A 83 -7.19 8.93 -12.83
CA ASP A 83 -7.86 7.62 -12.76
C ASP A 83 -7.15 6.69 -11.79
N LEU A 84 -5.82 6.62 -11.86
CA LEU A 84 -5.01 5.83 -10.93
C LEU A 84 -5.21 6.28 -9.48
N ILE A 85 -5.30 7.59 -9.21
CA ILE A 85 -5.56 8.14 -7.86
C ILE A 85 -6.97 7.77 -7.38
N PHE A 86 -7.98 7.79 -8.26
CA PHE A 86 -9.34 7.34 -7.91
C PHE A 86 -9.37 5.86 -7.53
N GLU A 87 -8.68 5.01 -8.29
CA GLU A 87 -8.54 3.57 -8.00
C GLU A 87 -7.83 3.36 -6.65
N LEU A 88 -6.75 4.10 -6.41
CA LEU A 88 -6.02 4.10 -5.14
C LEU A 88 -6.92 4.45 -3.95
N GLY A 89 -7.74 5.50 -4.07
CA GLY A 89 -8.72 5.90 -3.07
C GLY A 89 -9.81 4.85 -2.85
N ALA A 90 -10.33 4.25 -3.92
CA ALA A 90 -11.35 3.21 -3.84
C ALA A 90 -10.85 1.96 -3.12
N ILE A 91 -9.67 1.46 -3.51
CA ILE A 91 -9.02 0.30 -2.87
C ILE A 91 -8.73 0.61 -1.40
N THR A 92 -8.18 1.79 -1.09
CA THR A 92 -7.92 2.22 0.29
C THR A 92 -9.19 2.27 1.14
N GLY A 93 -10.32 2.69 0.56
CA GLY A 93 -11.63 2.65 1.21
C GLY A 93 -12.14 1.23 1.50
N MET A 94 -11.91 0.29 0.58
CA MET A 94 -12.23 -1.13 0.81
C MET A 94 -11.38 -1.72 1.92
N ILE A 95 -10.07 -1.44 1.92
CA ILE A 95 -9.14 -1.84 3.00
C ILE A 95 -9.61 -1.28 4.36
N CYS A 96 -9.99 -0.01 4.42
CA CYS A 96 -10.53 0.59 5.64
C CYS A 96 -11.79 -0.15 6.12
N THR A 97 -12.69 -0.51 5.20
CA THR A 97 -13.91 -1.25 5.50
C THR A 97 -13.61 -2.63 6.10
N THR A 98 -12.58 -3.33 5.60
CA THR A 98 -12.10 -4.59 6.18
C THR A 98 -11.78 -4.47 7.67
N PHE A 99 -11.23 -3.32 8.11
CA PHE A 99 -10.86 -3.08 9.50
C PHE A 99 -11.94 -2.37 10.35
N MET A 100 -13.11 -2.04 9.78
CA MET A 100 -14.23 -1.50 10.56
C MET A 100 -14.84 -2.56 11.48
N SER A 101 -14.87 -3.81 11.04
CA SER A 101 -15.54 -4.92 11.75
C SER A 101 -14.64 -5.66 12.75
N VAL A 102 -13.38 -5.25 12.88
CA VAL A 102 -12.40 -5.93 13.74
C VAL A 102 -12.51 -5.42 15.19
N PRO A 103 -12.60 -6.32 16.19
CA PRO A 103 -12.71 -5.93 17.60
C PRO A 103 -11.59 -4.96 18.02
N HIS A 104 -11.98 -3.88 18.71
CA HIS A 104 -11.10 -2.79 19.13
C HIS A 104 -10.09 -3.17 20.22
N ASP A 105 -10.05 -4.42 20.68
CA ASP A 105 -9.14 -4.86 21.74
C ASP A 105 -7.65 -4.79 21.34
N PHE A 106 -7.34 -4.60 20.05
CA PHE A 106 -5.99 -4.27 19.57
C PHE A 106 -5.58 -2.79 19.79
N ASN A 107 -6.49 -1.92 20.25
CA ASN A 107 -6.23 -0.50 20.52
C ASN A 107 -5.84 -0.19 21.98
N ARG A 108 -5.70 -1.21 22.85
CA ARG A 108 -5.23 -1.00 24.23
C ARG A 108 -3.71 -0.84 24.26
N THR A 109 -3.29 0.40 24.46
CA THR A 109 -1.89 0.84 24.44
C THR A 109 -1.20 0.72 25.80
N ASP A 110 -1.91 0.19 26.82
CA ASP A 110 -1.55 0.25 28.24
C ASP A 110 -1.17 -1.09 28.88
N ASP A 111 -1.31 -2.21 28.17
CA ASP A 111 -0.97 -3.53 28.71
C ASP A 111 0.32 -4.10 28.09
N GLU A 112 1.46 -3.87 28.75
CA GLU A 112 2.77 -4.44 28.38
C GLU A 112 2.81 -5.99 28.47
N SER A 113 1.81 -6.63 29.07
CA SER A 113 1.75 -8.08 29.21
C SER A 113 1.12 -8.79 28.02
N ARG A 114 0.50 -8.06 27.08
CA ARG A 114 -0.07 -8.66 25.87
C ARG A 114 1.02 -8.87 24.81
N PRO A 115 1.09 -10.06 24.20
CA PRO A 115 2.11 -10.34 23.21
C PRO A 115 1.87 -9.50 21.94
N SER A 116 2.92 -9.24 21.17
CA SER A 116 2.91 -8.38 19.97
C SER A 116 1.79 -8.80 19.01
N PRO A 117 1.26 -7.93 18.13
CA PRO A 117 0.42 -8.39 17.01
C PRO A 117 1.09 -9.50 16.17
N ASN A 118 2.43 -9.60 16.22
CA ASN A 118 3.18 -10.71 15.63
C ASN A 118 3.02 -12.05 16.36
N ASP A 119 2.56 -12.03 17.60
CA ASP A 119 2.41 -13.20 18.48
C ASP A 119 0.95 -13.70 18.57
N ASP A 120 -0.04 -12.91 18.16
CA ASP A 120 -1.47 -13.26 18.11
C ASP A 120 -1.99 -13.12 16.66
N PRO A 121 -2.26 -14.23 15.95
CA PRO A 121 -2.57 -14.18 14.53
C PRO A 121 -3.88 -13.43 14.30
N PHE A 122 -3.78 -12.29 13.62
CA PHE A 122 -4.91 -11.44 13.28
C PHE A 122 -6.01 -12.16 12.47
N TRP A 123 -5.61 -13.14 11.65
CA TRP A 123 -6.48 -13.95 10.82
C TRP A 123 -6.31 -15.44 11.16
N THR A 124 -7.39 -16.22 11.06
CA THR A 124 -7.30 -17.68 11.02
C THR A 124 -6.90 -18.13 9.62
N GLU A 125 -5.95 -19.05 9.49
CA GLU A 125 -5.51 -19.53 8.17
C GLU A 125 -6.23 -20.84 7.77
N PRO A 126 -6.74 -20.96 6.52
CA PRO A 126 -6.82 -19.93 5.48
C PRO A 126 -7.94 -18.90 5.75
N SER A 127 -7.77 -17.65 5.33
CA SER A 127 -8.78 -16.60 5.45
C SER A 127 -9.09 -15.94 4.11
N PRO A 128 -10.34 -16.02 3.60
CA PRO A 128 -10.77 -15.27 2.42
C PRO A 128 -10.61 -13.75 2.58
N GLN A 129 -10.77 -13.23 3.80
CA GLN A 129 -10.57 -11.82 4.09
C GLN A 129 -9.10 -11.42 3.98
N LYS A 130 -8.18 -12.29 4.42
CA LYS A 130 -6.73 -12.08 4.27
C LYS A 130 -6.31 -12.18 2.81
N GLU A 131 -6.84 -13.15 2.05
CA GLU A 131 -6.59 -13.28 0.61
C GLU A 131 -7.02 -12.02 -0.13
N GLU A 132 -8.24 -11.53 0.14
CA GLU A 132 -8.76 -10.31 -0.46
C GLU A 132 -7.96 -9.06 -0.05
N LEU A 133 -7.59 -8.94 1.22
CA LEU A 133 -6.70 -7.87 1.68
C LEU A 133 -5.34 -7.93 0.96
N SER A 134 -4.77 -9.13 0.81
CA SER A 134 -3.48 -9.32 0.14
C SER A 134 -3.56 -8.81 -1.30
N ARG A 135 -4.58 -9.25 -2.03
CA ARG A 135 -4.85 -8.81 -3.41
C ARG A 135 -4.98 -7.29 -3.50
N GLN A 136 -5.79 -6.68 -2.62
CA GLN A 136 -5.99 -5.22 -2.57
C GLN A 136 -4.70 -4.45 -2.28
N LEU A 137 -3.86 -4.93 -1.36
CA LEU A 137 -2.56 -4.31 -1.07
C LEU A 137 -1.62 -4.45 -2.27
N GLY A 138 -1.60 -5.60 -2.94
CA GLY A 138 -0.82 -5.81 -4.16
C GLY A 138 -1.24 -4.85 -5.27
N GLU A 139 -2.55 -4.71 -5.53
CA GLU A 139 -3.08 -3.77 -6.51
C GLU A 139 -2.70 -2.33 -6.16
N LEU A 140 -2.93 -1.88 -4.92
CA LEU A 140 -2.57 -0.54 -4.49
C LEU A 140 -1.07 -0.26 -4.71
N PHE A 141 -0.21 -1.25 -4.44
CA PHE A 141 1.22 -1.12 -4.64
C PHE A 141 1.58 -0.94 -6.12
N LEU A 142 0.97 -1.70 -7.02
CA LEU A 142 1.16 -1.55 -8.47
C LEU A 142 0.65 -0.18 -8.98
N HIS A 143 -0.46 0.35 -8.45
CA HIS A 143 -0.91 1.71 -8.79
C HIS A 143 0.12 2.78 -8.38
N LEU A 144 0.78 2.63 -7.23
CA LEU A 144 1.85 3.55 -6.80
C LEU A 144 3.06 3.52 -7.74
N PHE A 145 3.42 2.36 -8.29
CA PHE A 145 4.46 2.27 -9.33
C PHE A 145 4.05 2.99 -10.60
N ARG A 146 2.80 2.83 -11.05
CA ARG A 146 2.29 3.51 -12.25
C ARG A 146 2.27 5.02 -12.08
N ILE A 147 1.75 5.53 -10.96
CA ILE A 147 1.75 6.97 -10.64
C ILE A 147 3.19 7.51 -10.62
N SER A 148 4.10 6.79 -9.96
CA SER A 148 5.51 7.19 -9.90
C SER A 148 6.13 7.23 -11.30
N ALA A 149 5.88 6.22 -12.13
CA ALA A 149 6.38 6.16 -13.51
C ALA A 149 5.84 7.30 -14.38
N SER A 150 4.54 7.61 -14.30
CA SER A 150 3.92 8.73 -15.03
C SER A 150 4.46 10.09 -14.57
N CYS A 151 5.02 10.19 -13.37
CA CYS A 151 5.70 11.38 -12.86
C CYS A 151 7.23 11.33 -12.99
N HIS A 152 7.78 10.29 -13.64
CA HIS A 152 9.23 10.05 -13.77
C HIS A 152 9.97 9.97 -12.42
N LEU A 153 9.33 9.41 -11.41
CA LEU A 153 9.85 9.19 -10.08
C LEU A 153 10.25 7.73 -9.87
N ASP A 154 11.37 7.51 -9.19
CA ASP A 154 11.76 6.18 -8.72
C ASP A 154 11.17 5.95 -7.32
N LEU A 155 10.16 5.08 -7.23
CA LEU A 155 9.39 4.86 -6.00
C LEU A 155 10.28 4.39 -4.83
N CYS A 156 11.23 3.49 -5.09
CA CYS A 156 12.17 3.01 -4.08
C CYS A 156 12.99 4.16 -3.48
N THR A 157 13.56 5.00 -4.35
CA THR A 157 14.31 6.20 -3.95
C THR A 157 13.45 7.18 -3.16
N CYS A 158 12.19 7.41 -3.58
CA CYS A 158 11.24 8.25 -2.85
C CYS A 158 11.01 7.72 -1.42
N VAL A 159 10.75 6.41 -1.27
CA VAL A 159 10.54 5.77 0.03
C VAL A 159 11.76 5.86 0.92
N LEU A 160 12.96 5.52 0.42
CA LEU A 160 14.19 5.56 1.21
C LEU A 160 14.50 6.99 1.71
N LYS A 161 14.36 7.98 0.84
CA LYS A 161 14.53 9.40 1.22
C LYS A 161 13.49 9.85 2.23
N LYS A 162 12.24 9.38 2.11
CA LYS A 162 11.18 9.70 3.08
C LYS A 162 11.44 9.09 4.45
N ILE A 163 11.94 7.85 4.50
CA ILE A 163 12.36 7.20 5.76
C ILE A 163 13.50 7.99 6.41
N GLU A 164 14.51 8.41 5.64
CA GLU A 164 15.61 9.25 6.14
C GLU A 164 15.09 10.58 6.71
N LEU A 165 14.24 11.28 5.95
CA LEU A 165 13.62 12.53 6.37
C LEU A 165 12.77 12.35 7.63
N ASN A 166 11.99 11.28 7.72
CA ASN A 166 11.20 10.96 8.90
C ASN A 166 12.09 10.63 10.11
N GLY A 167 13.28 10.06 9.89
CA GLY A 167 14.29 9.88 10.93
C GLY A 167 14.77 11.19 11.54
N GLN A 168 14.90 12.22 10.71
CA GLN A 168 15.25 13.58 11.15
C GLN A 168 14.07 14.28 11.83
N LYS A 169 12.85 14.14 11.29
CA LYS A 169 11.61 14.70 11.86
C LYS A 169 11.27 14.12 13.24
N TYR A 170 11.59 12.83 13.45
CA TYR A 170 11.25 12.10 14.66
C TYR A 170 12.50 11.48 15.31
N PRO A 171 13.34 12.27 16.00
CA PRO A 171 14.47 11.72 16.74
C PRO A 171 14.02 10.79 17.87
N VAL A 172 14.62 9.59 17.95
CA VAL A 172 14.23 8.53 18.90
C VAL A 172 14.16 9.07 20.34
N GLU A 173 15.16 9.83 20.77
CA GLU A 173 15.25 10.38 22.13
C GLU A 173 14.10 11.32 22.51
N LEU A 174 13.45 11.95 21.53
CA LEU A 174 12.38 12.92 21.77
C LEU A 174 10.98 12.27 21.67
N CYS A 175 10.82 11.32 20.75
CA CYS A 175 9.51 10.79 20.37
C CYS A 175 9.23 9.36 20.85
N LYS A 176 10.16 8.71 21.55
CA LYS A 176 10.00 7.33 22.02
C LYS A 176 8.68 7.14 22.76
N GLY A 177 7.80 6.32 22.18
CA GLY A 177 6.49 5.98 22.70
C GLY A 177 5.38 7.00 22.51
N LYS A 178 5.69 8.18 21.98
CA LYS A 178 4.74 9.26 21.78
C LYS A 178 4.21 9.22 20.35
N ALA A 179 2.90 9.34 20.19
CA ALA A 179 2.22 9.45 18.89
C ALA A 179 1.99 10.92 18.47
N GLY A 180 2.80 11.84 19.00
CA GLY A 180 2.72 13.28 18.68
C GLY A 180 3.25 13.60 17.28
N LYS A 181 2.88 14.76 16.75
CA LYS A 181 3.36 15.22 15.44
C LYS A 181 4.80 15.71 15.55
N TYR A 182 5.58 15.60 14.46
CA TYR A 182 6.97 16.10 14.45
C TYR A 182 7.09 17.59 14.79
N THR A 183 6.02 18.36 14.61
CA THR A 183 5.94 19.78 14.98
C THR A 183 6.23 20.01 16.46
N ASP A 184 6.00 19.01 17.31
CA ASP A 184 6.33 19.06 18.74
C ASP A 184 7.85 19.05 18.98
N TYR A 185 8.64 18.72 17.97
CA TYR A 185 10.11 18.64 18.00
C TYR A 185 10.79 19.66 17.07
N SER A 186 10.03 20.51 16.36
CA SER A 186 10.57 21.46 15.38
C SER A 186 11.61 22.42 15.96
N GLU A 187 11.47 22.82 17.23
CA GLU A 187 12.48 23.65 17.91
C GLU A 187 13.84 22.96 18.04
N HIS A 188 13.84 21.62 18.11
CA HIS A 188 15.06 20.82 18.27
C HIS A 188 15.64 20.38 16.92
N THR A 189 14.77 20.04 15.96
CA THR A 189 15.20 19.51 14.65
C THR A 189 15.45 20.61 13.63
N GLY A 190 14.88 21.80 13.81
CA GLY A 190 14.86 22.87 12.81
C GLY A 190 13.96 22.57 11.61
N ILE A 191 13.24 21.44 11.61
CA ILE A 191 12.34 21.05 10.52
C ILE A 191 10.96 21.60 10.84
N THR A 192 10.43 22.43 9.94
CA THR A 192 9.10 23.06 10.06
C THR A 192 8.17 22.50 9.00
N THR A 193 6.90 22.94 8.98
CA THR A 193 5.93 22.57 7.93
C THR A 193 6.31 23.05 6.53
N THR A 194 7.20 24.03 6.42
CA THR A 194 7.57 24.67 5.14
C THR A 194 9.04 24.50 4.77
N GLU A 195 9.90 24.17 5.73
CA GLU A 195 11.35 24.12 5.55
C GLU A 195 11.93 22.79 6.04
N GLY A 196 12.94 22.28 5.34
CA GLY A 196 13.62 21.03 5.71
C GLY A 196 12.87 19.75 5.35
N GLN A 197 11.87 19.80 4.47
CA GLN A 197 11.08 18.62 4.06
C GLN A 197 11.38 18.09 2.66
N CYS A 198 12.36 18.66 1.97
CA CYS A 198 12.62 18.41 0.56
C CYS A 198 13.37 17.09 0.35
N THR A 199 12.91 16.24 -0.58
CA THR A 199 13.53 14.93 -0.89
C THR A 199 14.41 14.96 -2.15
N ILE A 200 14.27 15.97 -3.01
CA ILE A 200 14.93 16.05 -4.32
C ILE A 200 16.43 16.42 -4.31
N ASN A 201 17.04 16.85 -3.20
CA ASN A 201 18.39 17.46 -3.24
C ASN A 201 19.46 16.92 -2.27
N THR A 202 19.28 15.77 -1.64
CA THR A 202 20.34 15.16 -0.82
C THR A 202 21.05 14.07 -1.61
N PRO A 203 22.34 14.21 -1.96
CA PRO A 203 23.12 13.11 -2.49
C PRO A 203 23.33 12.10 -1.36
N THR A 204 22.56 11.00 -1.38
CA THR A 204 22.70 9.91 -0.43
C THR A 204 24.04 9.22 -0.69
N LYS A 205 24.99 9.37 0.23
CA LYS A 205 26.22 8.57 0.25
C LYS A 205 25.85 7.20 0.83
N ALA A 206 25.32 6.32 0.00
CA ALA A 206 25.07 4.94 0.41
C ALA A 206 26.42 4.24 0.68
N SER A 207 26.56 3.71 1.89
CA SER A 207 27.63 2.79 2.26
C SER A 207 27.45 1.51 1.44
N SER A 208 28.52 1.02 0.81
CA SER A 208 28.48 0.01 -0.25
C SER A 208 28.12 -1.42 0.21
N ASN A 209 27.89 -1.65 1.50
CA ASN A 209 27.64 -3.00 2.04
C ASN A 209 26.20 -3.20 2.58
N ASP A 210 25.40 -2.15 2.75
CA ASP A 210 24.01 -2.23 3.26
C ASP A 210 22.96 -2.16 2.13
N MET A 211 23.41 -1.98 0.87
CA MET A 211 22.56 -1.62 -0.26
C MET A 211 21.64 -2.75 -0.73
N GLU A 212 22.07 -4.02 -0.64
CA GLU A 212 21.37 -5.16 -1.24
C GLU A 212 20.04 -5.49 -0.54
N ASP A 213 19.89 -5.18 0.76
CA ASP A 213 18.62 -5.40 1.45
C ASP A 213 17.60 -4.29 1.08
N THR A 214 18.08 -3.05 0.91
CA THR A 214 17.23 -1.87 0.67
C THR A 214 16.64 -1.75 -0.73
N THR A 215 16.94 -2.67 -1.65
CA THR A 215 16.32 -2.71 -2.99
C THR A 215 15.09 -3.61 -3.08
N THR A 216 14.88 -4.46 -2.07
CA THR A 216 13.80 -5.45 -2.03
C THR A 216 12.59 -4.95 -1.23
N VAL A 217 11.40 -5.44 -1.58
CA VAL A 217 10.16 -5.17 -0.83
C VAL A 217 10.32 -5.62 0.63
N GLU A 218 10.90 -6.78 0.85
CA GLU A 218 11.11 -7.35 2.18
C GLU A 218 12.11 -6.55 3.00
N GLY A 219 13.22 -6.11 2.41
CA GLY A 219 14.24 -5.33 3.12
C GLY A 219 13.77 -3.92 3.47
N ILE A 220 13.03 -3.23 2.59
CA ILE A 220 12.39 -1.96 2.96
C ILE A 220 11.32 -2.17 4.05
N THR A 221 10.57 -3.26 3.99
CA THR A 221 9.60 -3.60 5.06
C THR A 221 10.30 -3.80 6.40
N ILE A 222 11.44 -4.49 6.44
CA ILE A 222 12.28 -4.63 7.64
C ILE A 222 12.77 -3.26 8.14
N LEU A 223 13.23 -2.40 7.23
CA LEU A 223 13.68 -1.05 7.57
C LEU A 223 12.57 -0.23 8.26
N ILE A 224 11.35 -0.27 7.72
CA ILE A 224 10.18 0.42 8.29
C ILE A 224 9.80 -0.17 9.66
N ARG A 225 9.85 -1.50 9.81
CA ARG A 225 9.59 -2.18 11.08
C ARG A 225 10.58 -1.72 12.16
N ASN A 226 11.87 -1.75 11.86
CA ASN A 226 12.92 -1.33 12.78
C ASN A 226 12.76 0.15 13.16
N PHE A 227 12.46 1.02 12.19
CA PHE A 227 12.19 2.44 12.43
C PHE A 227 11.09 2.66 13.48
N ALA A 228 10.00 1.89 13.38
CA ALA A 228 8.89 1.95 14.32
C ALA A 228 9.25 1.35 15.69
N ASP A 229 9.99 0.24 15.71
CA ASP A 229 10.35 -0.47 16.95
C ASP A 229 11.33 0.32 17.82
N GLU A 230 12.33 0.96 17.22
CA GLU A 230 13.27 1.86 17.92
C GLU A 230 12.54 2.98 18.67
N ARG A 231 11.44 3.48 18.10
CA ARG A 231 10.59 4.54 18.65
C ARG A 231 9.48 4.00 19.55
N LEU A 232 9.38 2.68 19.73
CA LEU A 232 8.26 2.02 20.41
C LEU A 232 6.89 2.44 19.85
N TRP A 233 6.81 2.65 18.53
CA TRP A 233 5.60 3.03 17.83
C TRP A 233 4.77 1.83 17.38
N HIS A 234 5.31 0.61 17.41
CA HIS A 234 4.52 -0.61 17.14
C HIS A 234 3.25 -0.70 18.00
N ARG A 235 3.27 -0.16 19.23
CA ARG A 235 2.10 -0.08 20.11
C ARG A 235 0.92 0.71 19.52
N HIS A 236 1.21 1.65 18.61
CA HIS A 236 0.23 2.51 17.95
C HIS A 236 -0.13 1.98 16.55
N HIS A 237 0.64 1.02 16.03
CA HIS A 237 0.55 0.49 14.67
C HIS A 237 -0.40 -0.73 14.60
N CYS A 238 -1.62 -0.59 15.11
CA CYS A 238 -2.67 -1.58 14.82
C CYS A 238 -3.15 -1.41 13.36
N PRO A 239 -3.68 -2.49 12.72
CA PRO A 239 -4.10 -2.42 11.32
C PRO A 239 -5.08 -1.29 11.00
N ARG A 240 -6.03 -1.00 11.92
CA ARG A 240 -6.97 0.11 11.75
C ARG A 240 -6.27 1.47 11.73
N ASN A 241 -5.35 1.72 12.66
CA ASN A 241 -4.65 3.01 12.72
C ASN A 241 -3.79 3.22 11.48
N ILE A 242 -3.11 2.16 11.03
CA ILE A 242 -2.29 2.21 9.80
C ILE A 242 -3.17 2.45 8.58
N ALA A 243 -4.30 1.75 8.44
CA ALA A 243 -5.22 1.94 7.31
C ALA A 243 -5.79 3.37 7.27
N LEU A 244 -6.13 3.94 8.43
CA LEU A 244 -6.59 5.33 8.52
C LEU A 244 -5.48 6.35 8.22
N ALA A 245 -4.25 6.08 8.64
CA ALA A 245 -3.11 6.92 8.29
C ALA A 245 -2.86 6.87 6.77
N MET A 246 -2.82 5.67 6.18
CA MET A 246 -2.70 5.47 4.73
C MET A 246 -3.80 6.22 3.95
N MET A 247 -5.06 6.16 4.39
CA MET A 247 -6.16 6.93 3.80
C MET A 247 -5.89 8.44 3.82
N GLY A 248 -5.29 8.96 4.89
CA GLY A 248 -4.85 10.35 4.98
C GLY A 248 -3.84 10.70 3.89
N GLU A 249 -2.79 9.91 3.74
CA GLU A 249 -1.72 10.14 2.76
C GLU A 249 -2.22 10.00 1.31
N VAL A 250 -3.18 9.10 1.05
CA VAL A 250 -3.85 9.02 -0.25
C VAL A 250 -4.64 10.30 -0.54
N GLY A 251 -5.23 10.91 0.49
CA GLY A 251 -5.87 12.23 0.41
C GLY A 251 -4.87 13.35 0.10
N GLU A 252 -3.69 13.36 0.76
CA GLU A 252 -2.63 14.33 0.49
C GLU A 252 -2.09 14.20 -0.94
N LEU A 253 -1.92 12.97 -1.43
CA LEU A 253 -1.59 12.70 -2.83
C LEU A 253 -2.68 13.25 -3.77
N ALA A 254 -3.96 12.96 -3.50
CA ALA A 254 -5.08 13.44 -4.30
C ALA A 254 -5.17 14.98 -4.34
N GLU A 255 -4.81 15.67 -3.26
CA GLU A 255 -4.80 17.13 -3.18
C GLU A 255 -3.89 17.77 -4.24
N ILE A 256 -2.79 17.10 -4.61
CA ILE A 256 -1.84 17.59 -5.63
C ILE A 256 -2.49 17.62 -7.02
N PHE A 257 -3.37 16.66 -7.32
CA PHE A 257 -3.95 16.46 -8.65
C PHE A 257 -5.40 16.93 -8.77
N GLN A 258 -6.09 17.28 -7.68
CA GLN A 258 -7.53 17.59 -7.67
C GLN A 258 -7.96 18.71 -8.64
N TRP A 259 -7.06 19.65 -8.97
CA TRP A 259 -7.32 20.76 -9.90
C TRP A 259 -6.53 20.66 -11.21
N LYS A 260 -5.83 19.55 -11.45
CA LYS A 260 -5.13 19.29 -12.72
C LYS A 260 -6.16 18.87 -13.78
N LYS A 261 -5.88 19.21 -15.03
CA LYS A 261 -6.73 18.81 -16.16
C LYS A 261 -6.38 17.40 -16.61
N ASP A 262 -7.37 16.70 -17.16
CA ASP A 262 -7.19 15.45 -17.88
C ASP A 262 -6.60 15.75 -19.27
N GLU A 263 -5.34 16.16 -19.31
CA GLU A 263 -4.57 16.23 -20.55
C GLU A 263 -3.71 14.96 -20.62
N GLY A 264 -3.62 14.33 -21.81
CA GLY A 264 -2.98 13.01 -21.98
C GLY A 264 -1.52 12.95 -21.50
N GLU A 265 -1.05 11.73 -21.23
CA GLU A 265 0.16 11.36 -20.47
C GLU A 265 1.48 12.10 -20.75
N LEU A 266 1.65 12.78 -21.90
CA LEU A 266 2.99 13.14 -22.38
C LEU A 266 3.52 14.52 -22.00
N ASP A 267 2.76 15.39 -21.32
CA ASP A 267 3.30 16.69 -20.87
C ASP A 267 2.50 17.34 -19.73
N MET A 268 2.16 16.59 -18.66
CA MET A 268 1.66 17.28 -17.46
C MET A 268 2.81 18.07 -16.83
N LYS A 269 2.89 19.36 -17.16
CA LYS A 269 3.90 20.29 -16.65
C LYS A 269 3.75 20.44 -15.14
N MET A 270 4.50 19.63 -14.40
CA MET A 270 4.70 19.75 -12.97
C MET A 270 6.00 20.48 -12.70
N THR A 271 5.95 21.43 -11.79
CA THR A 271 7.16 22.06 -11.26
C THR A 271 7.95 21.05 -10.42
N GLU A 272 9.25 21.28 -10.27
CA GLU A 272 10.12 20.46 -9.42
C GLU A 272 9.57 20.34 -7.98
N LYS A 273 8.97 21.42 -7.45
CA LYS A 273 8.31 21.42 -6.15
C LYS A 273 7.06 20.53 -6.10
N GLU A 274 6.28 20.49 -7.18
CA GLU A 274 5.11 19.60 -7.26
C GLU A 274 5.55 18.14 -7.38
N LEU A 275 6.60 17.85 -8.16
CA LEU A 275 7.17 16.50 -8.27
C LEU A 275 7.75 16.02 -6.94
N ASP A 276 8.43 16.89 -6.19
CA ASP A 276 8.90 16.56 -4.83
C ASP A 276 7.73 16.23 -3.91
N LYS A 277 6.64 16.99 -3.97
CA LYS A 277 5.41 16.66 -3.22
C LYS A 277 4.83 15.31 -3.63
N VAL A 278 4.70 15.03 -4.93
CA VAL A 278 4.22 13.71 -5.39
C VAL A 278 5.12 12.61 -4.82
N GLY A 279 6.45 12.77 -4.94
CA GLY A 279 7.42 11.83 -4.39
C GLY A 279 7.29 11.62 -2.88
N GLN A 280 6.96 12.67 -2.13
CA GLN A 280 6.71 12.59 -0.71
C GLN A 280 5.43 11.82 -0.36
N GLU A 281 4.33 12.07 -1.06
CA GLU A 281 3.04 11.44 -0.75
C GLU A 281 2.98 9.98 -1.24
N VAL A 282 3.51 9.67 -2.43
CA VAL A 282 3.60 8.26 -2.87
C VAL A 282 4.50 7.43 -1.94
N ALA A 283 5.54 8.05 -1.38
CA ALA A 283 6.39 7.42 -0.38
C ALA A 283 5.64 7.17 0.93
N ASP A 284 4.89 8.15 1.45
CA ASP A 284 4.12 7.98 2.69
C ASP A 284 3.03 6.91 2.55
N VAL A 285 2.28 6.90 1.43
CA VAL A 285 1.32 5.83 1.14
C VAL A 285 2.02 4.48 1.09
N THR A 286 3.17 4.37 0.42
CA THR A 286 3.95 3.12 0.34
C THR A 286 4.44 2.67 1.71
N ILE A 287 4.90 3.58 2.56
CA ILE A 287 5.38 3.27 3.91
C ILE A 287 4.25 2.67 4.75
N TYR A 288 3.07 3.27 4.76
CA TYR A 288 1.93 2.71 5.50
C TYR A 288 1.41 1.42 4.87
N LEU A 289 1.42 1.30 3.54
CA LEU A 289 1.05 0.06 2.86
C LEU A 289 1.97 -1.10 3.24
N LEU A 290 3.30 -0.90 3.19
CA LEU A 290 4.28 -1.91 3.58
C LEU A 290 4.15 -2.25 5.07
N ARG A 291 3.90 -1.24 5.90
CA ARG A 291 3.68 -1.46 7.33
C ARG A 291 2.37 -2.22 7.60
N LEU A 292 1.31 -1.98 6.84
CA LEU A 292 0.05 -2.69 6.95
C LEU A 292 0.21 -4.15 6.53
N ALA A 293 0.88 -4.40 5.40
CA ALA A 293 1.21 -5.74 4.94
C ALA A 293 2.00 -6.51 6.01
N ASP A 294 2.99 -5.87 6.63
CA ASP A 294 3.80 -6.44 7.69
C ASP A 294 2.97 -6.88 8.91
N VAL A 295 2.17 -5.96 9.49
CA VAL A 295 1.36 -6.27 10.67
C VAL A 295 0.21 -7.25 10.40
N CYS A 296 -0.19 -7.40 9.13
CA CYS A 296 -1.18 -8.38 8.70
C CYS A 296 -0.57 -9.69 8.17
N HIS A 297 0.76 -9.82 8.22
CA HIS A 297 1.52 -10.97 7.73
C HIS A 297 1.21 -11.32 6.26
N VAL A 298 1.21 -10.30 5.41
CA VAL A 298 1.07 -10.40 3.95
C VAL A 298 2.45 -10.27 3.30
N GLN A 299 2.84 -11.25 2.48
CA GLN A 299 4.06 -11.19 1.68
C GLN A 299 3.80 -10.36 0.42
N LEU A 300 3.86 -9.03 0.56
CA LEU A 300 3.44 -8.10 -0.48
C LEU A 300 4.22 -8.24 -1.79
N GLY A 301 5.54 -8.47 -1.71
CA GLY A 301 6.38 -8.64 -2.90
C GLY A 301 5.89 -9.80 -3.77
N ASP A 302 5.64 -10.94 -3.14
CA ASP A 302 5.07 -12.12 -3.79
C ASP A 302 3.69 -11.84 -4.38
N GLU A 303 2.84 -11.11 -3.66
CA GLU A 303 1.49 -10.80 -4.13
C GLU A 303 1.49 -9.87 -5.35
N ALA A 304 2.33 -8.84 -5.34
CA ALA A 304 2.52 -7.95 -6.49
C ALA A 304 3.06 -8.72 -7.70
N ARG A 305 4.00 -9.64 -7.50
CA ARG A 305 4.52 -10.51 -8.56
C ARG A 305 3.42 -11.39 -9.16
N LYS A 306 2.59 -12.06 -8.33
CA LYS A 306 1.47 -12.88 -8.83
C LYS A 306 0.50 -12.08 -9.67
N LEU A 307 0.18 -10.85 -9.27
CA LEU A 307 -0.72 -9.98 -10.03
C LEU A 307 -0.14 -9.61 -11.39
N ILE A 308 1.17 -9.39 -11.48
CA ILE A 308 1.89 -9.17 -12.74
C ILE A 308 1.82 -10.42 -13.62
N GLU A 309 2.18 -11.58 -13.07
CA GLU A 309 2.18 -12.86 -13.79
C GLU A 309 0.78 -13.25 -14.30
N ALA A 310 -0.27 -13.02 -13.49
CA ALA A 310 -1.66 -13.30 -13.89
C ALA A 310 -2.11 -12.46 -15.09
N CYS A 311 -1.59 -11.24 -15.27
CA CYS A 311 -1.89 -10.42 -16.44
C CYS A 311 -1.17 -10.89 -17.72
N GLU A 312 -0.12 -11.69 -17.62
CA GLU A 312 0.61 -12.22 -18.79
C GLU A 312 -0.03 -13.50 -19.36
N GLU A 313 -0.86 -14.19 -18.57
CA GLU A 313 -1.51 -15.45 -18.94
C GLU A 313 -2.88 -15.28 -19.63
N ASP A 314 -3.51 -14.11 -19.46
CA ASP A 314 -4.81 -13.71 -20.04
C ASP A 314 -4.68 -13.08 -21.45
#